data_AF-A0A352YYZ6-F1
#
_entry.id   AF-A0A352YYZ6-F1
#
_cell.length_a   1.000
_cell.length_b   1.000
_cell.length_c   1.000
_cell.angle_alpha   90.00
_cell.angle_beta   90.00
_cell.angle_gamma   90.00
#
_symmetry.space_group_name_H-M   'P 1'
#
loop_
_entity.id
_entity.type
_entity.pdbx_description
1 polymer ?
#
loop_
_entity_poly.entity_id
_entity_poly.type
_entity_poly.pdbx_seq_one_letter_code
_entity_poly.pdbx_strand_id
1 'polypeptide(L)'
;MFEIYLIAAFWFLASVLSTIIANRVKISMALMEIVIGSVIGYFAFKLSSTEKLSLNADWMKFLTGVAAIMLTFLTGSELNPDSLKSKF
;
A
#
# COMPACT_ATOMS: atom_id res chain seq x y z
N MET A 1 -1.02 22.76 2.45
CA MET A 1 0.03 22.17 1.58
C MET A 1 1.06 21.38 2.38
N PHE A 2 1.71 21.98 3.40
CA PHE A 2 2.67 21.28 4.25
C PHE A 2 2.14 19.96 4.86
N GLU A 3 0.92 19.99 5.40
CA GLU A 3 0.24 18.80 5.94
C GLU A 3 0.17 17.63 4.95
N ILE A 4 -0.11 17.89 3.67
CA ILE A 4 -0.21 16.85 2.64
C ILE A 4 1.14 16.17 2.43
N TYR A 5 2.21 16.95 2.32
CA TYR A 5 3.56 16.42 2.14
C TYR A 5 4.05 15.67 3.39
N LEU A 6 3.70 16.15 4.58
CA LEU A 6 4.04 15.49 5.83
C LEU A 6 3.34 14.12 5.93
N ILE A 7 2.04 14.06 5.60
CA ILE A 7 1.28 12.81 5.59
C ILE A 7 1.80 11.85 4.51
N ALA A 8 2.12 12.36 3.32
CA ALA A 8 2.72 11.56 2.25
C ALA A 8 4.09 11.01 2.66
N ALA A 9 4.94 11.82 3.28
CA ALA A 9 6.24 11.39 3.80
C ALA A 9 6.09 10.35 4.93
N PHE A 10 5.09 10.51 5.80
CA PHE A 10 4.78 9.54 6.85
C PHE A 10 4.40 8.17 6.26
N TRP A 11 3.49 8.14 5.29
CA TRP A 11 3.10 6.90 4.61
C TRP A 11 4.24 6.28 3.81
N PHE A 12 5.05 7.09 3.14
CA PHE A 12 6.22 6.63 2.41
C PHE A 12 7.25 6.00 3.35
N LEU A 13 7.56 6.64 4.49
CA LEU A 13 8.43 6.09 5.52
C LEU A 13 7.89 4.77 6.07
N ALA A 14 6.58 4.68 6.31
CA ALA A 14 5.94 3.46 6.77
C ALA A 14 6.09 2.30 5.76
N SER A 15 5.94 2.57 4.45
CA SER A 15 6.18 1.57 3.40
C SER A 15 7.64 1.14 3.36
N VAL A 16 8.61 2.07 3.43
CA VAL A 16 10.05 1.71 3.48
C VAL A 16 10.38 0.85 4.70
N LEU A 17 9.88 1.21 5.88
CA LEU A 17 10.04 0.40 7.10
C LEU A 17 9.42 -0.98 6.93
N SER A 18 8.23 -1.05 6.31
CA SER A 18 7.58 -2.32 6.00
C SER A 18 8.44 -3.22 5.13
N THR A 19 9.00 -2.69 4.04
CA THR A 19 9.88 -3.44 3.14
C THR A 19 11.11 -3.96 3.87
N ILE A 20 11.74 -3.13 4.72
CA ILE A 20 12.91 -3.52 5.52
C ILE A 20 12.55 -4.68 6.46
N ILE A 21 11.43 -4.58 7.18
CA ILE A 21 11.03 -5.62 8.14
C ILE A 21 10.59 -6.90 7.38
N ALA A 22 9.87 -6.78 6.27
CA ALA A 22 9.49 -7.91 5.42
C ALA A 22 10.72 -8.71 4.96
N ASN A 23 11.75 -8.00 4.50
CA ASN A 23 13.00 -8.62 4.07
C ASN A 23 13.74 -9.31 5.23
N ARG A 24 13.70 -8.74 6.44
CA ARG A 24 14.32 -9.34 7.63
C ARG A 24 13.60 -10.61 8.11
N VAL A 25 12.27 -10.61 8.08
CA VAL A 25 11.44 -11.73 8.53
C VAL A 25 11.22 -12.78 7.42
N LYS A 26 11.62 -12.48 6.17
CA LYS A 26 11.44 -13.32 4.98
C LYS A 26 9.98 -13.63 4.67
N ILE A 27 9.12 -12.62 4.75
CA ILE A 27 7.68 -12.68 4.43
C ILE A 27 7.41 -11.79 3.19
N SER A 28 6.30 -12.04 2.50
CA SER A 28 5.83 -11.18 1.40
C SER A 28 5.79 -9.70 1.79
N MET A 29 6.38 -8.85 0.96
CA MET A 29 6.42 -7.40 1.16
C MET A 29 5.02 -6.80 1.22
N ALA A 30 4.14 -7.19 0.30
CA ALA A 30 2.75 -6.72 0.27
C ALA A 30 1.98 -7.07 1.55
N LEU A 31 2.19 -8.29 2.07
CA LEU A 31 1.55 -8.70 3.32
C LEU A 31 2.01 -7.82 4.49
N MET A 32 3.31 -7.52 4.55
CA MET A 32 3.85 -6.69 5.61
C MET A 32 3.34 -5.24 5.56
N GLU A 33 3.16 -4.69 4.36
CA GLU A 33 2.59 -3.35 4.18
C GLU A 33 1.14 -3.28 4.70
N ILE A 34 0.34 -4.31 4.43
CA ILE A 34 -1.02 -4.43 4.97
C ILE A 34 -0.98 -4.50 6.50
N VAL A 35 -0.08 -5.29 7.09
CA VAL A 35 0.04 -5.41 8.55
C VAL A 35 0.42 -4.09 9.19
N ILE A 36 1.46 -3.41 8.68
CA ILE A 36 1.91 -2.12 9.24
C ILE A 36 0.85 -1.03 9.05
N GLY A 37 0.21 -0.96 7.89
CA GLY A 37 -0.91 -0.05 7.66
C GLY A 37 -2.08 -0.31 8.62
N SER A 38 -2.42 -1.58 8.87
CA SER A 38 -3.46 -1.96 9.83
C SER A 38 -3.09 -1.58 11.26
N VAL A 39 -1.82 -1.78 11.66
CA VAL A 39 -1.32 -1.38 12.99
C VAL A 39 -1.39 0.14 13.17
N ILE A 40 -0.94 0.91 12.17
CA ILE A 40 -1.04 2.38 12.18
C ILE A 40 -2.51 2.80 12.29
N GLY A 41 -3.40 2.19 11.50
CA GLY A 41 -4.83 2.46 11.54
C GLY A 41 -5.46 2.15 12.90
N TYR A 42 -5.08 1.03 13.53
CA TYR A 42 -5.53 0.67 14.87
C TYR A 42 -5.10 1.69 15.93
N PHE A 43 -3.84 2.12 15.91
CA PHE A 43 -3.35 3.15 16.83
C PHE A 43 -4.02 4.51 16.58
N ALA A 44 -4.24 4.89 15.32
CA ALA A 44 -4.96 6.11 14.98
C ALA A 44 -6.41 6.08 15.48
N PHE A 45 -7.09 4.94 15.37
CA PHE A 45 -8.43 4.73 15.92
C PHE A 45 -8.45 4.86 17.44
N LYS A 46 -7.52 4.21 18.15
CA LYS A 46 -7.43 4.24 19.61
C LYS A 46 -7.16 5.64 20.16
N LEU A 47 -6.40 6.47 19.44
CA LEU A 47 -6.09 7.85 19.82
C LEU A 47 -7.11 8.87 19.28
N SER A 48 -8.25 8.41 18.74
CA SER A 48 -9.28 9.26 18.09
C SER A 48 -8.70 10.24 17.06
N SER A 49 -7.58 9.86 16.43
CA SER A 49 -6.82 10.69 15.49
C SER A 49 -6.94 10.21 14.05
N THR A 50 -7.94 9.37 13.76
CA THR A 50 -8.20 8.80 12.42
C THR A 50 -8.33 9.86 11.33
N GLU A 51 -8.92 11.02 11.66
CA GLU A 51 -9.07 12.12 10.70
C GLU A 51 -7.73 12.74 10.28
N LYS A 52 -6.69 12.67 11.13
CA LYS A 52 -5.36 13.22 10.83
C LYS A 52 -4.62 12.43 9.74
N LEU A 53 -5.00 11.17 9.51
CA LEU A 53 -4.37 10.33 8.48
C LEU A 53 -4.84 10.66 7.05
N SER A 54 -5.82 11.56 6.90
CA SER A 54 -6.33 12.01 5.59
C SER A 54 -6.73 10.87 4.63
N LEU A 55 -7.21 9.74 5.16
CA LEU A 55 -7.56 8.55 4.38
C LEU A 55 -8.61 8.82 3.31
N ASN A 56 -9.50 9.79 3.54
CA ASN A 56 -10.59 10.14 2.64
C ASN A 56 -10.27 11.31 1.68
N ALA A 57 -9.04 11.83 1.72
CA ALA A 57 -8.65 12.97 0.88
C ALA A 57 -8.59 12.59 -0.60
N ASP A 58 -8.98 13.52 -1.48
CA ASP A 58 -9.10 13.26 -2.92
C ASP A 58 -7.77 12.85 -3.56
N TRP A 59 -6.66 13.43 -3.12
CA TRP A 59 -5.32 13.06 -3.60
C TRP A 59 -4.95 11.61 -3.24
N MET A 60 -5.39 11.13 -2.07
CA MET A 60 -5.13 9.75 -1.62
C MET A 60 -5.98 8.76 -2.43
N LYS A 61 -7.26 9.09 -2.67
CA LYS A 61 -8.16 8.30 -3.53
C LYS A 61 -7.63 8.23 -4.96
N PHE A 62 -7.15 9.34 -5.50
CA PHE A 62 -6.54 9.39 -6.82
C PHE A 62 -5.31 8.48 -6.91
N LEU A 63 -4.35 8.61 -5.97
CA LEU A 63 -3.16 7.75 -5.94
C LEU A 63 -3.51 6.27 -5.83
N THR A 64 -4.44 5.92 -4.94
CA THR A 64 -4.89 4.53 -4.74
C THR A 64 -5.56 3.98 -6.00
N GLY A 65 -6.38 4.78 -6.67
CA GLY A 65 -7.03 4.42 -7.94
C GLY A 65 -6.01 4.16 -9.05
N VAL A 66 -5.02 5.06 -9.21
CA VAL A 66 -3.94 4.89 -10.19
C VAL A 66 -3.12 3.63 -9.88
N ALA A 67 -2.73 3.43 -8.62
CA ALA A 67 -1.97 2.25 -8.20
C ALA A 67 -2.73 0.95 -8.47
N ALA A 68 -4.03 0.90 -8.19
CA ALA A 68 -4.86 -0.28 -8.45
C ALA A 68 -4.95 -0.63 -9.94
N ILE A 69 -5.12 0.38 -10.81
CA ILE A 69 -5.11 0.19 -12.27
C ILE A 69 -3.75 -0.32 -12.74
N MET A 70 -2.65 0.30 -12.27
CA MET A 70 -1.29 -0.11 -12.62
C MET A 70 -1.00 -1.56 -12.20
N LEU A 71 -1.32 -1.95 -10.97
CA LEU A 71 -1.12 -3.32 -10.47
C LEU A 71 -1.89 -4.35 -11.29
N THR A 72 -3.13 -4.04 -11.66
CA THR A 72 -3.96 -4.92 -12.50
C THR A 72 -3.35 -5.09 -13.89
N PHE A 73 -2.87 -3.99 -14.49
CA PHE A 73 -2.24 -4.03 -15.80
C PHE A 73 -0.90 -4.78 -15.79
N LEU A 74 -0.06 -4.53 -14.78
CA LEU A 74 1.22 -5.22 -14.61
C LEU A 74 1.01 -6.73 -14.48
N THR A 75 0.06 -7.14 -13.64
CA THR A 75 -0.32 -8.55 -13.50
C THR A 75 -0.79 -9.14 -14.83
N GLY A 76 -1.55 -8.39 -15.63
CA GLY A 76 -1.96 -8.79 -16.97
C GLY A 76 -0.79 -8.90 -17.96
N SER A 77 0.23 -8.03 -17.84
CA SER A 77 1.41 -8.04 -18.70
C SER A 77 2.40 -9.16 -18.38
N GLU A 78 2.46 -9.60 -17.12
CA GLU A 78 3.29 -10.72 -16.68
C GLU A 78 2.65 -12.09 -17.00
N LEU A 79 1.40 -12.11 -17.43
CA LEU A 79 0.63 -13.31 -17.71
C LEU A 79 1.11 -13.96 -19.02
N ASN A 80 1.71 -15.15 -18.94
CA ASN A 80 2.15 -15.88 -20.13
C ASN A 80 0.99 -16.63 -20.81
N PRO A 81 0.63 -16.30 -22.07
CA PRO A 81 -0.51 -16.91 -22.76
C PRO A 81 -0.32 -18.41 -23.05
N ASP A 82 0.91 -18.88 -23.23
CA ASP A 82 1.18 -20.29 -23.51
C ASP A 82 0.96 -21.16 -22.27
N SER A 83 1.29 -20.62 -21.09
CA SER A 83 1.03 -21.29 -19.82
C SER A 83 -0.47 -21.50 -19.55
N LEU A 84 -1.31 -20.57 -20.00
CA LEU A 84 -2.77 -20.69 -19.92
C LEU A 84 -3.31 -21.74 -20.88
N LYS A 85 -2.86 -21.73 -22.14
CA LYS A 85 -3.29 -22.70 -23.15
C LYS A 85 -2.90 -24.14 -22.81
N SER A 86 -1.85 -24.37 -22.03
CA SER A 86 -1.45 -25.72 -21.61
C SER A 86 -2.35 -26.34 -20.53
N LYS A 87 -3.17 -25.53 -19.84
CA LYS A 87 -4.05 -25.96 -18.75
C LYS A 87 -5.52 -26.17 -19.18
N PHE A 88 -5.87 -25.78 -20.40
CA PHE A 88 -7.19 -25.92 -21.01
C PHE A 88 -7.09 -26.76 -22.29
#